data_AF-A0A9W9UF24-F1
#
_entry.id   AF-A0A9W9UF24-F1
#
_cell.length_a   1.000
_cell.length_b   1.000
_cell.length_c   1.000
_cell.angle_alpha   90.00
_cell.angle_beta   90.00
_cell.angle_gamma   90.00
#
_symmetry.space_group_name_H-M   'P 1'
#
loop_
_entity.id
_entity.type
_entity.pdbx_description
1 polymer ?
#
loop_
_entity_poly.entity_id
_entity_poly.type
_entity_poly.pdbx_seq_one_letter_code
_entity_poly.pdbx_strand_id
1 'polypeptide(L)'
;MVSGQNGTVLWRLGGYKSDFTFEPGLNFSSQHHVRLREEHDQNMLISLFNNAFDEWHQTASSSSGLTLCLDLETMHASLIQRYETPRRILTTREGSVQFLENGNVFIYWGGTPFISEHKHTPDGPRTVFEARLADPTGYWYRAWKANITTTPTTSPDVYAMAAYSSGPTVWFISWNGATEVQGWRVYASQQQWGGYELIGYFEKRGFETRIERDDFFAWTVIEAVDINGLKISGLSVPYNTFVEGSHQVIGGQSVLGV
;
A
#
# COMPACT_ATOMS: atom_id res chain seq x y z
N MET A 1 -26.08 12.82 -8.15
CA MET A 1 -26.64 11.51 -8.53
C MET A 1 -27.29 11.58 -9.90
N VAL A 2 -27.15 10.52 -10.69
CA VAL A 2 -27.82 10.35 -11.98
C VAL A 2 -28.61 9.05 -11.95
N SER A 3 -29.84 9.07 -12.48
CA SER A 3 -30.67 7.88 -12.60
C SER A 3 -30.02 6.86 -13.54
N GLY A 4 -29.81 5.64 -13.05
CA GLY A 4 -29.30 4.53 -13.87
C GLY A 4 -30.28 4.06 -14.95
N GLN A 5 -31.56 4.44 -14.88
CA GLN A 5 -32.60 3.99 -15.81
C GLN A 5 -32.69 4.86 -17.06
N ASN A 6 -32.58 6.19 -16.89
CA ASN A 6 -32.88 7.15 -17.96
C ASN A 6 -31.85 8.29 -18.04
N GLY A 7 -30.80 8.29 -17.23
CA GLY A 7 -29.75 9.30 -17.27
C GLY A 7 -30.15 10.68 -16.76
N THR A 8 -31.35 10.85 -16.17
CA THR A 8 -31.75 12.15 -15.61
C THR A 8 -30.93 12.47 -14.37
N VAL A 9 -30.51 13.71 -14.22
CA VAL A 9 -29.87 14.18 -12.99
C VAL A 9 -30.91 14.22 -11.88
N LEU A 10 -30.71 13.41 -10.85
CA LEU A 10 -31.60 13.38 -9.67
C LEU A 10 -31.28 14.52 -8.72
N TRP A 11 -29.99 14.78 -8.51
CA TRP A 11 -29.50 15.91 -7.72
C TRP A 11 -27.99 16.12 -7.94
N ARG A 12 -27.49 17.29 -7.53
CA ARG A 12 -26.10 17.73 -7.62
C ARG A 12 -25.62 18.17 -6.25
N LEU A 13 -24.50 17.63 -5.81
CA LEU A 13 -23.87 18.00 -4.55
C LEU A 13 -22.65 18.88 -4.85
N GLY A 14 -22.73 20.16 -4.47
CA GLY A 14 -21.65 21.12 -4.60
C GLY A 14 -21.60 21.86 -5.94
N GLY A 15 -20.77 22.90 -5.99
CA GLY A 15 -20.63 23.80 -7.14
C GLY A 15 -21.81 24.76 -7.34
N TYR A 16 -21.75 25.57 -8.41
CA TYR A 16 -22.73 26.63 -8.69
C TYR A 16 -24.16 26.15 -8.95
N LYS A 17 -24.34 24.85 -9.23
CA LYS A 17 -25.64 24.22 -9.47
C LYS A 17 -25.97 23.19 -8.39
N SER A 18 -25.42 23.33 -7.18
CA SER A 18 -25.75 22.45 -6.06
C SER A 18 -27.24 22.52 -5.78
N ASP A 19 -27.86 21.35 -5.65
CA ASP A 19 -29.23 21.23 -5.15
C ASP A 19 -29.24 21.19 -3.62
N PHE A 20 -28.07 21.01 -2.98
CA PHE A 20 -27.92 20.96 -1.52
C PHE A 20 -27.46 22.30 -0.93
N THR A 21 -28.01 22.62 0.23
CA THR A 21 -27.40 23.55 1.19
C THR A 21 -26.37 22.82 2.05
N PHE A 22 -25.41 23.54 2.61
CA PHE A 22 -24.34 22.98 3.42
C PHE A 22 -24.39 23.53 4.83
N GLU A 23 -24.07 22.70 5.82
CA GLU A 23 -23.84 23.17 7.18
C GLU A 23 -22.75 24.26 7.23
N PRO A 24 -22.77 25.16 8.23
CA PRO A 24 -21.74 26.17 8.37
C PRO A 24 -20.34 25.55 8.51
N GLY A 25 -19.40 25.98 7.65
CA GLY A 25 -18.01 25.51 7.66
C GLY A 25 -17.75 24.25 6.81
N LEU A 26 -18.78 23.60 6.27
CA LEU A 26 -18.60 22.55 5.29
C LEU A 26 -18.33 23.15 3.90
N ASN A 27 -17.12 22.91 3.41
CA ASN A 27 -16.71 23.23 2.05
C ASN A 27 -15.75 22.14 1.54
N PHE A 28 -15.82 21.86 0.24
CA PHE A 28 -14.90 20.97 -0.46
C PHE A 28 -14.83 21.33 -1.95
N SER A 29 -13.71 21.02 -2.59
CA SER A 29 -13.53 21.18 -4.03
C SER A 29 -12.58 20.14 -4.58
N SER A 30 -12.61 19.97 -5.91
CA SER A 30 -11.73 19.05 -6.64
C SER A 30 -11.79 17.62 -6.09
N GLN A 31 -12.97 17.19 -5.65
CA GLN A 31 -13.15 15.94 -4.91
C GLN A 31 -12.88 14.69 -5.75
N HIS A 32 -12.36 13.66 -5.09
CA HIS A 32 -12.12 12.33 -5.66
C HIS A 32 -12.74 11.24 -4.79
N HIS A 33 -12.91 10.05 -5.38
CA HIS A 33 -13.32 8.83 -4.68
C HIS A 33 -14.61 8.96 -3.85
N VAL A 34 -15.64 9.61 -4.41
CA VAL A 34 -16.97 9.63 -3.79
C VAL A 34 -17.53 8.21 -3.76
N ARG A 35 -17.94 7.75 -2.59
CA ARG A 35 -18.54 6.42 -2.37
C ARG A 35 -19.78 6.55 -1.49
N LEU A 36 -20.86 5.88 -1.90
CA LEU A 36 -21.99 5.58 -1.02
C LEU A 36 -21.50 4.66 0.10
N ARG A 37 -21.85 4.98 1.34
CA ARG A 37 -21.51 4.20 2.54
C ARG A 37 -22.74 3.49 3.07
N GLU A 38 -23.78 4.26 3.33
CA GLU A 38 -25.06 3.80 3.87
C GLU A 38 -26.17 4.66 3.28
N GLU A 39 -27.36 4.08 3.16
CA GLU A 39 -28.57 4.75 2.72
C GLU A 39 -29.72 4.24 3.57
N HIS A 40 -30.29 5.12 4.41
CA HIS A 40 -31.41 4.81 5.30
C HIS A 40 -32.48 5.88 5.12
N ASP A 41 -33.68 5.46 4.69
CA ASP A 41 -34.82 6.34 4.42
C ASP A 41 -34.44 7.50 3.49
N GLN A 42 -34.43 8.74 4.00
CA GLN A 42 -34.07 9.95 3.27
C GLN A 42 -32.63 10.42 3.58
N ASN A 43 -31.85 9.64 4.32
CA ASN A 43 -30.46 9.98 4.65
C ASN A 43 -29.50 9.10 3.85
N MET A 44 -28.51 9.75 3.23
CA MET A 44 -27.45 9.10 2.49
C MET A 44 -26.09 9.47 3.07
N LEU A 45 -25.38 8.49 3.60
CA LEU A 45 -24.01 8.66 4.08
C LEU A 45 -23.04 8.41 2.93
N ILE A 46 -22.21 9.40 2.62
CA ILE A 46 -21.17 9.28 1.60
C ILE A 46 -19.79 9.57 2.19
N SER A 47 -18.75 8.99 1.58
CA SER A 47 -17.37 9.38 1.83
C SER A 47 -16.75 9.95 0.57
N LEU A 48 -15.83 10.90 0.70
CA LEU A 48 -15.06 11.44 -0.41
C LEU A 48 -13.68 11.93 0.03
N PHE A 49 -12.74 12.02 -0.90
CA PHE A 49 -11.48 12.72 -0.70
C PHE A 49 -11.64 14.16 -1.21
N ASN A 50 -11.39 15.14 -0.35
CA ASN A 50 -11.42 16.57 -0.65
C ASN A 50 -9.99 17.04 -0.87
N ASN A 51 -9.60 17.23 -2.13
CA ASN A 51 -8.31 17.79 -2.50
C ASN A 51 -8.20 19.25 -2.04
N ALA A 52 -9.29 20.01 -2.17
CA ALA A 52 -9.43 21.41 -1.77
C ALA A 52 -8.55 22.42 -2.54
N PHE A 53 -7.90 21.97 -3.61
CA PHE A 53 -7.03 22.80 -4.44
C PHE A 53 -7.06 22.29 -5.89
N ASP A 54 -7.15 23.19 -6.86
CA ASP A 54 -7.11 22.86 -8.30
C ASP A 54 -5.94 23.51 -9.05
N GLU A 55 -4.94 24.07 -8.34
CA GLU A 55 -3.85 24.93 -8.84
C GLU A 55 -4.18 26.42 -8.97
N TRP A 56 -5.46 26.81 -9.04
CA TRP A 56 -5.90 28.20 -9.16
C TRP A 56 -6.73 28.67 -7.96
N HIS A 57 -7.53 27.77 -7.38
CA HIS A 57 -8.46 28.02 -6.30
C HIS A 57 -8.20 27.04 -5.16
N GLN A 58 -8.10 27.59 -3.94
CA GLN A 58 -7.90 26.81 -2.72
C GLN A 58 -9.07 27.04 -1.77
N THR A 59 -9.79 25.97 -1.42
CA THR A 59 -10.96 26.01 -0.54
C THR A 59 -10.66 25.60 0.90
N ALA A 60 -9.50 25.00 1.16
CA ALA A 60 -9.00 24.67 2.50
C ALA A 60 -7.47 24.66 2.55
N SER A 61 -6.89 24.77 3.75
CA SER A 61 -5.43 24.81 3.95
C SER A 61 -4.74 23.45 3.77
N SER A 62 -5.49 22.35 3.81
CA SER A 62 -5.02 20.99 3.53
C SER A 62 -6.12 20.14 2.90
N SER A 63 -5.73 19.11 2.17
CA SER A 63 -6.66 18.08 1.72
C SER A 63 -7.21 17.31 2.93
N SER A 64 -8.33 16.60 2.75
CA SER A 64 -8.96 15.81 3.82
C SER A 64 -9.79 14.65 3.27
N GLY A 65 -9.92 13.58 4.06
CA GLY A 65 -11.00 12.62 3.85
C GLY A 65 -12.26 13.13 4.55
N LEU A 66 -13.41 13.08 3.88
CA LEU A 66 -14.69 13.52 4.43
C LEU A 66 -15.69 12.37 4.46
N THR A 67 -16.53 12.38 5.48
CA THR A 67 -17.79 11.63 5.57
C THR A 67 -18.92 12.62 5.75
N LEU A 68 -19.88 12.61 4.84
CA LEU A 68 -21.00 13.54 4.80
C LEU A 68 -22.31 12.77 4.92
N CYS A 69 -23.26 13.30 5.68
CA CYS A 69 -24.64 12.87 5.65
C CYS A 69 -25.43 13.83 4.76
N LEU A 70 -26.17 13.28 3.81
CA LEU A 70 -27.05 14.03 2.92
C LEU A 70 -28.49 13.72 3.31
N ASP A 71 -29.21 14.72 3.75
CA ASP A 71 -30.66 14.67 3.90
C ASP A 71 -31.28 14.98 2.53
N LEU A 72 -31.93 13.98 1.94
CA LEU A 72 -32.55 14.04 0.62
C LEU A 72 -33.95 14.68 0.64
N GLU A 73 -34.55 14.87 1.82
CA GLU A 73 -35.83 15.56 1.99
C GLU A 73 -35.61 17.07 1.97
N THR A 74 -34.71 17.53 2.84
CA THR A 74 -34.41 18.95 3.03
C THR A 74 -33.32 19.44 2.08
N MET A 75 -32.67 18.53 1.37
CA MET A 75 -31.50 18.80 0.53
C MET A 75 -30.42 19.54 1.33
N HIS A 76 -30.08 18.99 2.49
CA HIS A 76 -29.05 19.52 3.39
C HIS A 76 -27.88 18.54 3.54
N ALA A 77 -26.66 19.06 3.46
CA ALA A 77 -25.43 18.27 3.64
C ALA A 77 -24.72 18.68 4.94
N SER A 78 -24.43 17.69 5.78
CA SER A 78 -23.75 17.85 7.07
C SER A 78 -22.45 17.02 7.13
N LEU A 79 -21.44 17.51 7.84
CA LEU A 79 -20.18 16.81 8.05
C LEU A 79 -20.35 15.86 9.24
N ILE A 80 -20.12 14.58 8.98
CA ILE A 80 -20.05 13.58 10.05
C ILE A 80 -18.62 13.45 10.56
N GLN A 81 -17.66 13.41 9.63
CA GLN A 81 -16.25 13.26 10.00
C GLN A 81 -15.32 13.88 8.98
N ARG A 82 -14.34 14.63 9.46
CA ARG A 82 -13.16 15.06 8.71
C ARG A 82 -11.92 14.31 9.20
N TYR A 83 -11.15 13.78 8.27
CA TYR A 83 -9.89 13.09 8.50
C TYR A 83 -8.76 13.94 7.89
N GLU A 84 -7.79 14.31 8.72
CA GLU A 84 -6.64 15.14 8.34
C GLU A 84 -5.34 14.42 8.68
N THR A 85 -4.28 14.72 7.94
CA THR A 85 -2.92 14.28 8.30
C THR A 85 -2.21 15.38 9.10
N PRO A 86 -1.45 15.04 10.16
CA PRO A 86 -0.60 16.00 10.87
C PRO A 86 0.37 16.77 9.96
N ARG A 87 0.70 16.20 8.80
CA ARG A 87 1.58 16.81 7.79
C ARG A 87 0.92 17.92 6.97
N ARG A 88 -0.39 18.11 7.10
CA ARG A 88 -1.19 19.11 6.36
C ARG A 88 -0.95 19.07 4.85
N ILE A 89 -1.00 17.88 4.27
CA ILE A 89 -0.77 17.66 2.84
C ILE A 89 -1.90 18.33 2.05
N LEU A 90 -1.54 19.15 1.06
CA LEU A 90 -2.45 19.74 0.08
C LEU A 90 -2.12 19.15 -1.29
N THR A 91 -3.14 18.65 -1.98
CA THR A 91 -3.00 17.88 -3.22
C THR A 91 -3.97 18.43 -4.25
N THR A 92 -3.61 18.43 -5.53
CA THR A 92 -4.44 18.99 -6.61
C THR A 92 -5.30 17.95 -7.33
N ARG A 93 -5.00 16.67 -7.13
CA ARG A 93 -5.56 15.56 -7.91
C ARG A 93 -5.60 14.28 -7.09
N GLU A 94 -6.43 13.34 -7.54
CA GLU A 94 -6.48 11.96 -7.06
C GLU A 94 -6.81 11.85 -5.56
N GLY A 95 -6.42 10.72 -4.95
CA GLY A 95 -6.68 10.42 -3.56
C GLY A 95 -7.82 9.43 -3.40
N SER A 96 -7.87 8.79 -2.23
CA SER A 96 -8.95 7.89 -1.86
C SER A 96 -9.15 7.80 -0.38
N VAL A 97 -10.41 7.63 0.00
CA VAL A 97 -10.86 7.25 1.34
C VAL A 97 -11.41 5.83 1.28
N GLN A 98 -10.90 4.95 2.12
CA GLN A 98 -11.38 3.57 2.27
C GLN A 98 -11.67 3.29 3.74
N PHE A 99 -12.90 2.89 4.04
CA PHE A 99 -13.25 2.36 5.35
C PHE A 99 -12.85 0.88 5.42
N LEU A 100 -12.25 0.49 6.55
CA LEU A 100 -11.79 -0.87 6.82
C LEU A 100 -12.76 -1.59 7.76
N GLU A 101 -12.74 -2.92 7.74
CA GLU A 101 -13.61 -3.77 8.59
C GLU A 101 -13.41 -3.56 10.09
N ASN A 102 -12.20 -3.14 10.50
CA ASN A 102 -11.89 -2.81 11.89
C ASN A 102 -12.42 -1.43 12.34
N GLY A 103 -13.16 -0.72 11.49
CA GLY A 103 -13.71 0.61 11.74
C GLY A 103 -12.73 1.76 11.49
N ASN A 104 -11.47 1.48 11.11
CA ASN A 104 -10.52 2.52 10.75
C ASN A 104 -10.76 3.02 9.31
N VAL A 105 -10.18 4.17 9.00
CA VAL A 105 -10.21 4.76 7.67
C VAL A 105 -8.81 4.88 7.11
N PHE A 106 -8.57 4.20 6.00
CA PHE A 106 -7.34 4.27 5.21
C PHE A 106 -7.46 5.34 4.14
N ILE A 107 -6.48 6.23 4.08
CA ILE A 107 -6.46 7.37 3.16
C ILE A 107 -5.18 7.35 2.35
N TYR A 108 -5.35 7.45 1.04
CA TYR A 108 -4.29 7.84 0.11
C TYR A 108 -4.37 9.34 -0.18
N TRP A 109 -3.26 10.04 0.00
CA TRP A 109 -3.16 11.48 -0.18
C TRP A 109 -2.67 11.80 -1.60
N GLY A 110 -3.62 12.04 -2.50
CA GLY A 110 -3.45 12.09 -3.96
C GLY A 110 -2.20 12.82 -4.50
N GLY A 111 -1.66 12.34 -5.61
CA GLY A 111 -0.45 12.91 -6.23
C GLY A 111 0.83 12.88 -5.37
N THR A 112 0.77 12.36 -4.14
CA THR A 112 1.89 12.20 -3.22
C THR A 112 1.92 10.74 -2.81
N PRO A 113 3.04 10.00 -2.88
CA PRO A 113 3.07 8.59 -2.51
C PRO A 113 3.04 8.44 -0.98
N PHE A 114 1.96 8.87 -0.34
CA PHE A 114 1.76 8.92 1.10
C PHE A 114 0.37 8.39 1.45
N ILE A 115 0.34 7.48 2.43
CA ILE A 115 -0.86 6.83 2.95
C ILE A 115 -0.91 6.95 4.47
N SER A 116 -2.12 6.95 5.01
CA SER A 116 -2.33 6.95 6.46
C SER A 116 -3.56 6.14 6.84
N GLU A 117 -3.55 5.55 8.04
CA GLU A 117 -4.75 4.95 8.64
C GLU A 117 -5.16 5.75 9.88
N HIS A 118 -6.46 5.98 9.99
CA HIS A 118 -7.09 6.79 11.02
C HIS A 118 -8.06 5.95 11.82
N LYS A 119 -7.89 5.93 13.14
CA LYS A 119 -8.84 5.34 14.07
C LYS A 119 -9.80 6.40 14.56
N HIS A 120 -11.10 6.11 14.57
CA HIS A 120 -12.07 6.99 15.22
C HIS A 120 -11.89 6.94 16.75
N THR A 121 -11.83 8.11 17.38
CA THR A 121 -11.77 8.25 18.84
C THR A 121 -12.76 9.34 19.30
N PRO A 122 -13.15 9.36 20.59
CA PRO A 122 -14.07 10.39 21.11
C PRO A 122 -13.60 11.83 20.88
N ASP A 123 -12.28 12.06 20.84
CA ASP A 123 -11.67 13.38 20.61
C ASP A 123 -11.50 13.70 19.11
N GLY A 124 -11.94 12.79 18.22
CA GLY A 124 -11.79 12.86 16.77
C GLY A 124 -10.87 11.77 16.19
N PRO A 125 -10.68 11.73 14.86
CA PRO A 125 -9.83 10.73 14.22
C PRO A 125 -8.37 10.91 14.59
N ARG A 126 -7.72 9.80 14.94
CA ARG A 126 -6.30 9.75 15.27
C ARG A 126 -5.57 8.92 14.23
N THR A 127 -4.49 9.48 13.67
CA THR A 127 -3.56 8.71 12.84
C THR A 127 -2.89 7.61 13.66
N VAL A 128 -3.02 6.37 13.21
CA VAL A 128 -2.41 5.17 13.83
C VAL A 128 -1.34 4.52 12.95
N PHE A 129 -1.28 4.90 11.67
CA PHE A 129 -0.27 4.43 10.73
C PHE A 129 -0.02 5.50 9.67
N GLU A 130 1.23 5.64 9.24
CA GLU A 130 1.64 6.41 8.06
C GLU A 130 2.69 5.63 7.29
N ALA A 131 2.67 5.70 5.96
CA ALA A 131 3.76 5.22 5.12
C ALA A 131 3.89 6.08 3.86
N ARG A 132 5.09 6.10 3.30
CA ARG A 132 5.37 6.78 2.03
C ARG A 132 6.42 6.06 1.21
N LEU A 133 6.46 6.31 -0.09
CA LEU A 133 7.65 5.99 -0.87
C LEU A 133 8.82 6.90 -0.44
N ALA A 134 10.00 6.29 -0.34
CA ALA A 134 11.24 7.02 -0.13
C ALA A 134 11.64 7.82 -1.37
N ASP A 135 11.40 7.24 -2.56
CA ASP A 135 11.59 7.90 -3.84
C ASP A 135 10.60 9.06 -4.01
N PRO A 136 11.08 10.31 -4.11
CA PRO A 136 10.23 11.48 -4.27
C PRO A 136 9.55 11.56 -5.65
N THR A 137 10.01 10.78 -6.62
CA THR A 137 9.40 10.68 -7.96
C THR A 137 8.33 9.59 -8.04
N GLY A 138 8.25 8.76 -7.01
CA GLY A 138 7.25 7.70 -6.90
C GLY A 138 5.83 8.24 -7.00
N TYR A 139 4.99 7.58 -7.80
CA TYR A 139 3.66 8.05 -8.10
C TYR A 139 2.62 6.94 -7.88
N TRP A 140 1.55 7.28 -7.18
CA TRP A 140 0.37 6.43 -7.00
C TRP A 140 -0.85 7.18 -7.52
N TYR A 141 -1.82 6.47 -8.12
CA TYR A 141 -3.12 7.06 -8.45
C TYR A 141 -4.15 6.84 -7.33
N ARG A 142 -4.07 5.66 -6.69
CA ARG A 142 -4.95 5.24 -5.60
C ARG A 142 -4.25 4.17 -4.77
N ALA A 143 -4.60 4.05 -3.49
CA ALA A 143 -4.14 2.97 -2.64
C ALA A 143 -5.29 2.32 -1.87
N TRP A 144 -5.13 1.04 -1.57
CA TRP A 144 -6.09 0.25 -0.78
C TRP A 144 -5.34 -0.58 0.25
N LYS A 145 -6.01 -0.83 1.37
CA LYS A 145 -5.61 -1.78 2.39
C LYS A 145 -6.64 -2.89 2.47
N ALA A 146 -6.20 -4.13 2.39
CA ALA A 146 -7.06 -5.31 2.46
C ALA A 146 -6.34 -6.42 3.22
N ASN A 147 -7.12 -7.28 3.86
CA ASN A 147 -6.62 -8.55 4.37
C ASN A 147 -6.60 -9.54 3.19
N ILE A 148 -5.43 -9.73 2.58
CA ILE A 148 -5.27 -10.63 1.44
C ILE A 148 -4.46 -11.84 1.84
N THR A 149 -4.95 -13.01 1.45
CA THR A 149 -4.17 -14.25 1.44
C THR A 149 -3.92 -14.62 -0.02
N THR A 150 -2.66 -14.65 -0.42
CA THR A 150 -2.25 -14.87 -1.80
C THR A 150 -1.08 -15.86 -1.87
N THR A 151 -1.11 -16.69 -2.90
CA THR A 151 -0.07 -17.68 -3.22
C THR A 151 0.47 -17.33 -4.60
N PRO A 152 1.58 -16.56 -4.70
CA PRO A 152 2.14 -16.17 -6.00
C PRO A 152 2.59 -17.38 -6.80
N THR A 153 2.52 -17.26 -8.13
CA THR A 153 3.05 -18.27 -9.07
C THR A 153 4.53 -18.07 -9.39
N THR A 154 5.11 -16.94 -8.97
CA THR A 154 6.55 -16.65 -9.09
C THR A 154 7.35 -17.40 -8.03
N SER A 155 8.68 -17.37 -8.11
CA SER A 155 9.55 -17.81 -7.01
C SER A 155 9.93 -16.62 -6.11
N PRO A 156 10.47 -16.86 -4.90
CA PRO A 156 11.08 -15.81 -4.09
C PRO A 156 12.19 -15.09 -4.86
N ASP A 157 12.28 -13.78 -4.71
CA ASP A 157 13.41 -12.97 -5.17
C ASP A 157 14.55 -13.09 -4.15
N VAL A 158 15.75 -13.38 -4.63
CA VAL A 158 16.92 -13.61 -3.79
C VAL A 158 18.09 -12.82 -4.36
N TYR A 159 18.69 -11.98 -3.52
CA TYR A 159 19.99 -11.38 -3.78
C TYR A 159 21.00 -11.96 -2.81
N ALA A 160 21.99 -12.66 -3.34
CA ALA A 160 23.10 -13.22 -2.58
C ALA A 160 24.37 -12.45 -2.92
N MET A 161 25.12 -12.02 -1.90
CA MET A 161 26.38 -11.30 -2.10
C MET A 161 27.47 -11.73 -1.11
N ALA A 162 28.73 -11.54 -1.51
CA ALA A 162 29.90 -11.67 -0.67
C ALA A 162 30.95 -10.63 -1.08
N ALA A 163 31.77 -10.17 -0.12
CA ALA A 163 32.85 -9.22 -0.43
C ALA A 163 34.01 -9.88 -1.21
N TYR A 164 34.24 -11.17 -1.02
CA TYR A 164 35.25 -11.97 -1.71
C TYR A 164 34.88 -13.47 -1.64
N SER A 165 35.44 -14.29 -2.53
CA SER A 165 35.09 -15.72 -2.71
C SER A 165 35.55 -16.68 -1.59
N SER A 166 35.87 -16.13 -0.42
CA SER A 166 36.17 -16.86 0.82
C SER A 166 35.60 -16.14 2.06
N GLY A 167 34.74 -15.13 1.84
CA GLY A 167 34.16 -14.33 2.91
C GLY A 167 32.69 -14.71 3.18
N PRO A 168 32.07 -14.04 4.17
CA PRO A 168 30.69 -14.29 4.53
C PRO A 168 29.74 -14.10 3.35
N THR A 169 28.76 -14.99 3.24
CA THR A 169 27.64 -14.84 2.30
C THR A 169 26.46 -14.16 3.00
N VAL A 170 25.93 -13.11 2.37
CA VAL A 170 24.73 -12.41 2.81
C VAL A 170 23.62 -12.63 1.80
N TRP A 171 22.46 -13.06 2.29
CA TRP A 171 21.23 -13.20 1.50
C TRP A 171 20.21 -12.17 1.90
N PHE A 172 19.56 -11.58 0.90
CA PHE A 172 18.35 -10.78 1.01
C PHE A 172 17.25 -11.53 0.27
N ILE A 173 16.22 -11.94 1.00
CA ILE A 173 15.14 -12.78 0.49
C ILE A 173 13.82 -12.04 0.66
N SER A 174 13.08 -11.88 -0.43
CA SER A 174 11.72 -11.32 -0.41
C SER A 174 10.83 -12.06 -1.40
N TRP A 175 9.52 -12.04 -1.19
CA TRP A 175 8.59 -12.61 -2.15
C TRP A 175 7.28 -11.83 -2.14
N ASN A 176 7.17 -10.94 -3.11
CA ASN A 176 6.02 -10.04 -3.18
C ASN A 176 4.72 -10.84 -3.42
N GLY A 177 3.69 -10.52 -2.62
CA GLY A 177 2.42 -11.24 -2.64
C GLY A 177 2.43 -12.61 -1.96
N ALA A 178 3.55 -13.11 -1.41
CA ALA A 178 3.55 -14.38 -0.69
C ALA A 178 3.21 -14.14 0.79
N THR A 179 1.92 -14.20 1.11
CA THR A 179 1.41 -13.77 2.43
C THR A 179 1.49 -14.83 3.51
N GLU A 180 1.66 -16.10 3.11
CA GLU A 180 1.63 -17.24 4.04
C GLU A 180 3.03 -17.72 4.46
N VAL A 181 4.08 -17.14 3.88
CA VAL A 181 5.47 -17.50 4.21
C VAL A 181 5.80 -17.12 5.66
N GLN A 182 6.20 -18.11 6.45
CA GLN A 182 6.67 -17.93 7.82
C GLN A 182 8.19 -17.94 7.92
N GLY A 183 8.87 -18.56 6.96
CA GLY A 183 10.32 -18.54 6.91
C GLY A 183 10.88 -19.18 5.65
N TRP A 184 12.20 -19.28 5.65
CA TRP A 184 13.01 -19.68 4.51
C TRP A 184 13.92 -20.83 4.94
N ARG A 185 13.93 -21.92 4.17
CA ARG A 185 15.03 -22.88 4.20
C ARG A 185 16.04 -22.46 3.14
N VAL A 186 17.26 -22.17 3.58
CA VAL A 186 18.36 -21.77 2.70
C VAL A 186 19.17 -23.01 2.40
N TYR A 187 19.28 -23.35 1.12
CA TYR A 187 20.19 -24.39 0.64
C TYR A 187 21.32 -23.73 -0.14
N ALA A 188 22.56 -24.15 0.09
CA ALA A 188 23.70 -23.54 -0.56
C ALA A 188 24.72 -24.57 -1.06
N SER A 189 25.48 -24.20 -2.09
CA SER A 189 26.43 -25.08 -2.77
C SER A 189 27.58 -24.28 -3.38
N GLN A 190 28.71 -24.95 -3.64
CA GLN A 190 29.77 -24.43 -4.51
C GLN A 190 29.50 -24.67 -6.00
N GLN A 191 28.52 -25.52 -6.34
CA GLN A 191 28.19 -25.94 -7.71
C GLN A 191 26.76 -25.50 -8.05
N GLN A 192 26.55 -25.12 -9.32
CA GLN A 192 25.22 -24.68 -9.78
C GLN A 192 24.18 -25.81 -9.78
N TRP A 193 24.60 -27.04 -10.09
CA TRP A 193 23.70 -28.17 -10.36
C TRP A 193 24.01 -29.37 -9.47
N GLY A 194 24.09 -29.17 -8.16
CA GLY A 194 24.32 -30.25 -7.20
C GLY A 194 24.99 -29.75 -5.92
N GLY A 195 25.15 -30.64 -4.95
CA GLY A 195 25.86 -30.33 -3.69
C GLY A 195 25.15 -29.31 -2.79
N TYR A 196 23.84 -29.12 -2.96
CA TYR A 196 23.07 -28.23 -2.11
C TYR A 196 22.84 -28.85 -0.73
N GLU A 197 23.36 -28.19 0.29
CA GLU A 197 23.18 -28.57 1.69
C GLU A 197 22.26 -27.57 2.39
N LEU A 198 21.46 -28.06 3.34
CA LEU A 198 20.60 -27.19 4.15
C LEU A 198 21.48 -26.39 5.13
N ILE A 199 21.54 -25.08 4.92
CA ILE A 199 22.25 -24.12 5.77
C ILE A 199 21.43 -23.75 7.02
N GLY A 200 20.11 -23.82 6.91
CA GLY A 200 19.21 -23.66 8.03
C GLY A 200 17.83 -23.14 7.66
N TYR A 201 17.00 -23.02 8.69
CA TYR A 201 15.71 -22.36 8.65
C TYR A 201 15.80 -20.97 9.29
N PHE A 202 15.20 -19.98 8.64
CA PHE A 202 15.22 -18.59 9.08
C PHE A 202 13.81 -17.99 9.02
N GLU A 203 13.35 -17.44 10.12
CA GLU A 203 12.03 -16.82 10.22
C GLU A 203 11.95 -15.54 9.36
N LYS A 204 10.81 -15.36 8.69
CA LYS A 204 10.49 -14.13 7.95
C LYS A 204 9.98 -13.08 8.95
N ARG A 205 10.70 -11.97 9.08
CA ARG A 205 10.37 -10.89 10.05
C ARG A 205 9.76 -9.63 9.43
N GLY A 206 9.75 -9.53 8.10
CA GLY A 206 9.27 -8.36 7.38
C GLY A 206 8.99 -8.67 5.91
N PHE A 207 9.02 -7.65 5.05
CA PHE A 207 8.96 -7.85 3.60
C PHE A 207 10.20 -8.60 3.09
N GLU A 208 11.39 -8.12 3.50
CA GLU A 208 12.68 -8.72 3.17
C GLU A 208 13.33 -9.31 4.43
N THR A 209 14.00 -10.46 4.27
CA THR A 209 14.76 -11.13 5.32
C THR A 209 16.23 -11.12 4.95
N ARG A 210 17.07 -10.51 5.81
CA ARG A 210 18.53 -10.53 5.69
C ARG A 210 19.11 -11.69 6.52
N ILE A 211 19.91 -12.54 5.89
CA ILE A 211 20.57 -13.69 6.52
C ILE A 211 22.06 -13.60 6.20
N GLU A 212 22.92 -13.95 7.15
CA GLU A 212 24.37 -13.94 6.98
C GLU A 212 24.99 -15.22 7.54
N ARG A 213 25.99 -15.74 6.84
CA ARG A 213 26.81 -16.89 7.26
C ARG A 213 28.27 -16.61 6.96
N ASP A 214 29.14 -17.08 7.84
CA ASP A 214 30.58 -16.82 7.76
C ASP A 214 31.25 -17.48 6.55
N ASP A 215 30.66 -18.56 6.03
CA ASP A 215 31.16 -19.29 4.87
C ASP A 215 30.72 -18.66 3.54
N PHE A 216 31.59 -18.78 2.53
CA PHE A 216 31.26 -18.45 1.15
C PHE A 216 30.48 -19.59 0.49
N PHE A 217 29.36 -19.27 -0.16
CA PHE A 217 28.63 -20.20 -1.02
C PHE A 217 28.44 -19.59 -2.41
N ALA A 218 28.87 -20.28 -3.47
CA ALA A 218 28.77 -19.77 -4.83
C ALA A 218 27.32 -19.76 -5.37
N TRP A 219 26.48 -20.68 -4.90
CA TRP A 219 25.11 -20.86 -5.37
C TRP A 219 24.14 -21.09 -4.21
N THR A 220 22.93 -20.57 -4.35
CA THR A 220 21.86 -20.68 -3.34
C THR A 220 20.52 -21.05 -3.97
N VAL A 221 19.75 -21.87 -3.26
CA VAL A 221 18.35 -22.15 -3.54
C VAL A 221 17.53 -21.89 -2.28
N ILE A 222 16.42 -21.19 -2.43
CA ILE A 222 15.51 -20.85 -1.33
C ILE A 222 14.23 -21.66 -1.44
N GLU A 223 13.80 -22.21 -0.32
CA GLU A 223 12.48 -22.81 -0.15
C GLU A 223 11.69 -22.00 0.88
N ALA A 224 10.54 -21.48 0.47
CA ALA A 224 9.60 -20.84 1.37
C ALA A 224 8.78 -21.88 2.13
N VAL A 225 8.52 -21.65 3.41
CA VAL A 225 7.69 -22.55 4.23
C VAL A 225 6.56 -21.82 4.95
N ASP A 226 5.47 -22.54 5.16
CA ASP A 226 4.27 -22.09 5.86
C ASP A 226 4.36 -22.28 7.38
N ILE A 227 3.26 -21.99 8.08
CA ILE A 227 3.14 -22.11 9.54
C ILE A 227 3.27 -23.53 10.09
N ASN A 228 3.03 -24.54 9.25
CA ASN A 228 3.18 -25.95 9.61
C ASN A 228 4.58 -26.46 9.25
N GLY A 229 5.47 -25.60 8.73
CA GLY A 229 6.77 -25.99 8.21
C GLY A 229 6.70 -26.76 6.89
N LEU A 230 5.55 -26.71 6.21
CA LEU A 230 5.39 -27.29 4.89
C LEU A 230 5.90 -26.31 3.84
N LYS A 231 6.43 -26.87 2.76
CA LYS A 231 6.88 -26.09 1.62
C LYS A 231 5.70 -25.39 0.96
N ILE A 232 5.82 -24.09 0.76
CA ILE A 232 4.98 -23.32 -0.17
C ILE A 232 5.56 -23.51 -1.56
N SER A 233 4.72 -23.79 -2.57
CA SER A 233 5.15 -24.16 -3.92
C SER A 233 6.22 -23.22 -4.50
N GLY A 234 7.23 -23.77 -5.18
CA GLY A 234 8.35 -23.03 -5.76
C GLY A 234 9.62 -23.14 -4.92
N LEU A 235 10.54 -24.04 -5.31
CA LEU A 235 11.95 -23.79 -5.01
C LEU A 235 12.38 -22.66 -5.92
N SER A 236 13.18 -21.73 -5.41
CA SER A 236 13.83 -20.82 -6.32
C SER A 236 14.73 -21.58 -7.30
N VAL A 237 15.00 -20.97 -8.45
CA VAL A 237 16.13 -21.41 -9.27
C VAL A 237 17.45 -21.16 -8.51
N PRO A 238 18.53 -21.86 -8.87
CA PRO A 238 19.88 -21.51 -8.40
C PRO A 238 20.21 -20.03 -8.64
N TYR A 239 20.47 -19.29 -7.57
CA TYR A 239 21.01 -17.94 -7.61
C TYR A 239 22.51 -17.95 -7.38
N ASN A 240 23.24 -17.24 -8.22
CA ASN A 240 24.68 -17.03 -8.05
C ASN A 240 24.94 -15.96 -7.00
N THR A 241 25.93 -16.17 -6.14
CA THR A 241 26.38 -15.16 -5.19
C THR A 241 27.25 -14.14 -5.88
N PHE A 242 26.77 -12.89 -5.94
CA PHE A 242 27.55 -11.77 -6.44
C PHE A 242 28.78 -11.53 -5.55
N VAL A 243 29.97 -11.52 -6.14
CA VAL A 243 31.20 -11.20 -5.44
C VAL A 243 31.67 -9.81 -5.84
N GLU A 244 31.86 -8.91 -4.87
CA GLU A 244 32.34 -7.55 -5.14
C GLU A 244 33.65 -7.56 -5.93
N GLY A 245 33.74 -6.69 -6.95
CA GLY A 245 34.92 -6.60 -7.83
C GLY A 245 35.03 -7.69 -8.89
N SER A 246 34.14 -8.69 -8.91
CA SER A 246 34.01 -9.61 -10.05
C SER A 246 33.14 -9.00 -11.14
N HIS A 247 33.67 -8.91 -12.37
CA HIS A 247 32.85 -8.49 -13.52
C HIS A 247 31.86 -9.62 -13.86
N GLN A 248 30.65 -9.55 -13.33
CA GLN A 248 29.54 -10.40 -13.75
C GLN A 248 28.50 -9.57 -14.51
N VAL A 249 28.22 -9.98 -15.75
CA VAL A 249 27.11 -9.43 -16.53
C VAL A 249 25.82 -10.00 -15.93
N ILE A 250 25.13 -9.20 -15.12
CA ILE A 250 23.83 -9.57 -14.58
C ILE A 250 22.82 -9.52 -15.73
N GLY A 251 22.39 -10.69 -16.18
CA GLY A 251 21.27 -10.85 -17.09
C GLY A 251 19.97 -10.42 -16.40
N GLY A 252 19.58 -9.17 -16.60
CA GLY A 252 18.19 -8.73 -16.62
C GLY A 252 17.39 -8.84 -15.32
N GLN A 253 17.88 -8.29 -14.20
CA GLN A 253 17.00 -7.69 -13.18
C GLN A 253 17.69 -6.46 -12.58
N SER A 254 17.13 -5.29 -12.88
CA SER A 254 17.53 -4.02 -12.27
C SER A 254 16.83 -3.89 -10.91
N VAL A 255 17.60 -3.96 -9.84
CA VAL A 255 17.23 -3.37 -8.55
C VAL A 255 18.07 -2.11 -8.40
N LEU A 256 17.41 -0.96 -8.48
CA LEU A 256 18.02 0.33 -8.15
C LEU A 256 18.22 0.38 -6.64
N GLY A 257 19.48 0.22 -6.21
CA GLY A 257 19.93 0.64 -4.88
C GLY A 257 19.97 2.16 -4.80
N VAL A 258 19.63 2.68 -3.62
CA VAL A 258 19.55 4.10 -3.24
C VAL A 258 20.81 4.88 -3.60
#